data_AF-A0A833SXU7-F1
#
_entry.id   AF-A0A833SXU7-F1
#
_cell.length_a   1.000
_cell.length_b   1.000
_cell.length_c   1.000
_cell.angle_alpha   90.00
_cell.angle_beta   90.00
_cell.angle_gamma   90.00
#
_symmetry.space_group_name_H-M   'P 1'
#
loop_
_entity.id
_entity.type
_entity.pdbx_description
1 polymer ?
#
loop_
_entity_poly.entity_id
_entity_poly.type
_entity_poly.pdbx_seq_one_letter_code
_entity_poly.pdbx_strand_id
1 'polypeptide(L)'
;MQQLPLLYNALADRKVAVRLGRDLAPLGPFMAIMDTFFKTREVTLPVAFACICWMKFVAALQGRRGLGRNVSLTFQHSKDLQKRIEEAVENRKALLAYNKANSLLERCTGEIKHFVPLYHIARANPLFAGLTALNHQFQYLHIANEVLFATSKLRAFGHLYNALVQEGHLERNPFFDDVYDVYGQEVFAPSRAAAIHGAYYRTYLISSNLRVNLIEAVYRGEELPAPSEAYKKKKAFHLSDVSEIFRLSRLNDKSILKGGSWKDMLEDVANLCSRELFETRVLSRDLLKLNEDLTDLFPELVRVLGQQDCFSNIMDNSVAGESRQQRLSRALEESVMRKAMPLLDALQSDGSIDISAIPGAMSATVAMDALLGKKLCSEIAAVINAKFSTTSEVCEQIYFTYPAQPDFVTQEYGGPDPDTRRDDSEQVFEDLMKLLRESDSPLSASDLSYLKAELKKDPNLLGLISSDPDPHDPTKYRELCSLLHEAVAGSAHDADLVDWMIQMGALII
;
A
#
# COMPACT_ATOMS: atom_id res chain seq x y z
N MET A 1 -15.56 -8.88 -25.68
CA MET A 1 -14.86 -8.50 -26.94
C MET A 1 -15.70 -7.63 -27.88
N GLN A 2 -17.04 -7.78 -27.96
CA GLN A 2 -17.87 -6.97 -28.88
C GLN A 2 -17.87 -5.45 -28.60
N GLN A 3 -17.62 -5.00 -27.37
CA GLN A 3 -17.59 -3.56 -27.02
C GLN A 3 -16.19 -2.93 -27.07
N LEU A 4 -15.14 -3.72 -27.31
CA LEU A 4 -13.75 -3.26 -27.35
C LEU A 4 -13.51 -2.16 -28.42
N PRO A 5 -14.11 -2.23 -29.62
CA PRO A 5 -13.98 -1.18 -30.65
C PRO A 5 -14.63 0.16 -30.26
N LEU A 6 -15.80 0.14 -29.61
CA LEU A 6 -16.47 1.36 -29.11
C LEU A 6 -15.63 2.06 -28.04
N LEU A 7 -15.02 1.26 -27.17
CA LEU A 7 -14.09 1.72 -26.13
C LEU A 7 -12.82 2.32 -26.73
N TYR A 8 -12.24 1.66 -27.74
CA TYR A 8 -11.08 2.17 -28.47
C TYR A 8 -11.38 3.50 -29.15
N ASN A 9 -12.52 3.64 -29.83
CA ASN A 9 -12.91 4.89 -30.48
C ASN A 9 -13.11 6.01 -29.46
N ALA A 10 -13.82 5.74 -28.35
CA ALA A 10 -14.03 6.74 -27.28
C ALA A 10 -12.71 7.20 -26.62
N LEU A 11 -11.72 6.31 -26.49
CA LEU A 11 -10.40 6.63 -25.95
C LEU A 11 -9.46 7.27 -27.00
N ALA A 12 -9.59 6.90 -28.27
CA ALA A 12 -8.83 7.47 -29.39
C ALA A 12 -9.24 8.92 -29.69
N ASP A 13 -10.55 9.22 -29.64
CA ASP A 13 -11.08 10.58 -29.78
C ASP A 13 -10.56 11.51 -28.67
N ARG A 14 -10.40 10.97 -27.44
CA ARG A 14 -9.77 11.70 -26.34
C ARG A 14 -8.26 11.83 -26.48
N LYS A 15 -7.56 10.85 -27.09
CA LYS A 15 -6.12 10.94 -27.40
C LYS A 15 -5.82 12.08 -28.38
N VAL A 16 -6.75 12.45 -29.26
CA VAL A 16 -6.66 13.63 -30.13
C VAL A 16 -6.78 14.92 -29.31
N ALA A 17 -7.68 14.98 -28.33
CA ALA A 17 -7.87 16.15 -27.47
C ALA A 17 -6.64 16.47 -26.60
N VAL A 18 -5.83 15.47 -26.24
CA VAL A 18 -4.69 15.69 -25.34
C VAL A 18 -3.32 15.78 -26.04
N ARG A 19 -3.26 15.73 -27.39
CA ARG A 19 -2.06 16.09 -28.17
C ARG A 19 -1.54 17.52 -27.95
N LEU A 20 -2.23 18.35 -27.15
CA LEU A 20 -1.81 19.68 -26.71
C LEU A 20 -0.77 19.68 -25.55
N GLY A 21 0.15 18.71 -25.51
CA GLY A 21 1.43 18.88 -24.80
C GLY A 21 1.62 18.20 -23.43
N ARG A 22 0.96 17.07 -23.14
CA ARG A 22 1.36 16.19 -22.02
C ARG A 22 1.49 14.76 -22.51
N ASP A 23 2.62 14.11 -22.25
CA ASP A 23 2.74 12.66 -22.44
C ASP A 23 1.70 11.97 -21.56
N LEU A 24 0.75 11.32 -22.22
CA LEU A 24 -0.53 10.93 -21.66
C LEU A 24 -0.58 9.51 -21.15
N ALA A 25 -1.05 9.45 -19.92
CA ALA A 25 -2.10 8.56 -19.45
C ALA A 25 -1.67 7.20 -18.90
N PRO A 26 -2.36 6.75 -17.84
CA PRO A 26 -2.14 5.48 -17.16
C PRO A 26 -2.18 4.31 -18.15
N LEU A 27 -3.07 4.40 -19.13
CA LEU A 27 -3.28 3.41 -20.16
C LEU A 27 -2.27 3.51 -21.33
N GLY A 28 -1.24 4.35 -21.32
CA GLY A 28 -0.34 4.57 -22.47
C GLY A 28 0.24 3.28 -23.10
N PRO A 29 0.90 2.41 -22.31
CA PRO A 29 1.41 1.13 -22.81
C PRO A 29 0.31 0.17 -23.26
N PHE A 30 -0.79 0.08 -22.50
CA PHE A 30 -1.93 -0.78 -22.86
C PHE A 30 -2.67 -0.28 -24.10
N MET A 31 -2.90 1.01 -24.23
CA MET A 31 -3.51 1.66 -25.39
C MET A 31 -2.60 1.56 -26.60
N ALA A 32 -1.27 1.61 -26.44
CA ALA A 32 -0.36 1.30 -27.53
C ALA A 32 -0.51 -0.16 -27.98
N ILE A 33 -0.57 -1.10 -27.03
CA ILE A 33 -0.77 -2.53 -27.28
C ILE A 33 -2.13 -2.80 -27.96
N MET A 34 -3.21 -2.17 -27.49
CA MET A 34 -4.54 -2.27 -28.08
C MET A 34 -4.65 -1.55 -29.42
N ASP A 35 -4.01 -0.39 -29.57
CA ASP A 35 -3.95 0.36 -30.83
C ASP A 35 -3.26 -0.47 -31.91
N THR A 36 -2.16 -1.16 -31.57
CA THR A 36 -1.55 -2.15 -32.45
C THR A 36 -2.52 -3.28 -32.78
N PHE A 37 -3.15 -3.92 -31.78
CA PHE A 37 -4.12 -4.99 -32.02
C PHE A 37 -5.30 -4.56 -32.91
N PHE A 38 -5.88 -3.37 -32.70
CA PHE A 38 -7.01 -2.91 -33.51
C PHE A 38 -6.59 -2.53 -34.93
N LYS A 39 -5.36 -2.03 -35.13
CA LYS A 39 -4.80 -1.69 -36.44
C LYS A 39 -4.37 -2.91 -37.24
N THR A 40 -3.68 -3.86 -36.60
CA THR A 40 -3.05 -5.00 -37.29
C THR A 40 -3.88 -6.28 -37.20
N ARG A 41 -4.83 -6.35 -36.25
CA ARG A 41 -5.55 -7.58 -35.86
C ARG A 41 -4.63 -8.68 -35.31
N GLU A 42 -3.37 -8.38 -35.02
CA GLU A 42 -2.42 -9.33 -34.46
C GLU A 42 -2.51 -9.37 -32.94
N VAL A 43 -2.81 -10.55 -32.39
CA VAL A 43 -2.69 -10.80 -30.95
C VAL A 43 -1.21 -10.93 -30.60
N THR A 44 -0.62 -9.86 -30.07
CA THR A 44 0.77 -9.91 -29.60
C THR A 44 0.84 -10.50 -28.20
N LEU A 45 2.00 -11.09 -27.87
CA LEU A 45 2.29 -11.67 -26.56
C LEU A 45 1.97 -10.69 -25.38
N PRO A 46 2.28 -9.38 -25.46
CA PRO A 46 1.86 -8.40 -24.45
C PRO A 46 0.34 -8.20 -24.33
N VAL A 47 -0.43 -8.28 -25.43
CA VAL A 47 -1.90 -8.22 -25.39
C VAL A 47 -2.45 -9.38 -24.58
N ALA A 48 -1.96 -10.60 -24.86
CA ALA A 48 -2.41 -11.81 -24.18
C ALA A 48 -2.07 -11.74 -22.68
N PHE A 49 -0.86 -11.31 -22.32
CA PHE A 49 -0.47 -11.18 -20.91
C PHE A 49 -1.21 -10.08 -20.18
N ALA A 50 -1.38 -8.89 -20.75
CA ALA A 50 -2.14 -7.82 -20.09
C ALA A 50 -3.58 -8.28 -19.78
N CYS A 51 -4.23 -8.96 -20.73
CA CYS A 51 -5.56 -9.53 -20.54
C CYS A 51 -5.58 -10.63 -19.46
N ILE A 52 -4.54 -11.45 -19.35
CA ILE A 52 -4.48 -12.56 -18.38
C ILE A 52 -4.09 -12.08 -16.99
N CYS A 53 -3.10 -11.20 -16.87
CA CYS A 53 -2.79 -10.50 -15.63
C CYS A 53 -4.05 -9.81 -15.10
N TRP A 54 -4.83 -9.15 -15.95
CA TRP A 54 -6.12 -8.59 -15.58
C TRP A 54 -7.13 -9.66 -15.14
N MET A 55 -7.41 -10.67 -15.99
CA MET A 55 -8.42 -11.70 -15.69
C MET A 55 -8.11 -12.40 -14.38
N LYS A 56 -6.83 -12.66 -14.13
CA LYS A 56 -6.37 -13.35 -12.92
C LYS A 56 -6.29 -12.43 -11.73
N PHE A 57 -5.88 -11.18 -11.90
CA PHE A 57 -5.99 -10.17 -10.86
C PHE A 57 -7.44 -10.07 -10.41
N VAL A 58 -8.38 -9.79 -11.32
CA VAL A 58 -9.80 -9.66 -10.97
C VAL A 58 -10.42 -10.98 -10.49
N ALA A 59 -10.09 -12.14 -11.08
CA ALA A 59 -10.55 -13.42 -10.55
C ALA A 59 -9.98 -13.75 -9.16
N ALA A 60 -8.74 -13.35 -8.89
CA ALA A 60 -8.12 -13.49 -7.58
C ALA A 60 -8.58 -12.40 -6.60
N LEU A 61 -9.26 -11.35 -7.05
CA LEU A 61 -9.99 -10.45 -6.16
C LEU A 61 -11.42 -10.97 -5.92
N GLN A 62 -12.06 -11.56 -6.93
CA GLN A 62 -13.48 -11.93 -6.88
C GLN A 62 -13.76 -13.36 -6.38
N GLY A 63 -12.73 -14.16 -6.11
CA GLY A 63 -12.88 -15.57 -5.81
C GLY A 63 -13.60 -16.36 -6.93
N ARG A 64 -14.35 -17.40 -6.56
CA ARG A 64 -15.01 -18.32 -7.53
C ARG A 64 -16.19 -17.69 -8.30
N ARG A 65 -16.51 -16.40 -8.09
CA ARG A 65 -17.75 -15.78 -8.60
C ARG A 65 -17.64 -15.05 -9.93
N GLY A 66 -16.44 -14.94 -10.50
CA GLY A 66 -16.22 -14.61 -11.91
C GLY A 66 -16.34 -13.12 -12.31
N LEU A 67 -15.63 -12.78 -13.40
CA LEU A 67 -15.34 -11.43 -13.92
C LEU A 67 -16.56 -10.55 -14.21
N GLY A 68 -17.72 -11.15 -14.51
CA GLY A 68 -18.91 -10.44 -14.97
C GLY A 68 -19.85 -9.96 -13.86
N ARG A 69 -19.69 -10.46 -12.63
CA ARG A 69 -20.68 -10.26 -11.56
C ARG A 69 -20.30 -9.18 -10.54
N ASN A 70 -19.05 -8.67 -10.54
CA ASN A 70 -18.64 -7.66 -9.57
C ASN A 70 -17.49 -6.76 -10.02
N VAL A 71 -17.74 -5.89 -11.01
CA VAL A 71 -16.77 -4.86 -11.40
C VAL A 71 -16.72 -3.72 -10.37
N SER A 72 -17.76 -3.55 -9.55
CA SER A 72 -17.85 -2.54 -8.50
C SER A 72 -16.73 -2.66 -7.46
N LEU A 73 -16.37 -3.86 -7.01
CA LEU A 73 -15.22 -4.07 -6.11
C LEU A 73 -13.91 -3.58 -6.73
N THR A 74 -13.72 -3.79 -8.03
CA THR A 74 -12.53 -3.31 -8.75
C THR A 74 -12.48 -1.77 -8.79
N PHE A 75 -13.64 -1.11 -8.89
CA PHE A 75 -13.72 0.35 -8.77
C PHE A 75 -13.53 0.83 -7.33
N GLN A 76 -14.12 0.13 -6.36
CA GLN A 76 -13.97 0.48 -4.95
C GLN A 76 -12.49 0.45 -4.56
N HIS A 77 -11.76 -0.60 -4.93
CA HIS A 77 -10.32 -0.65 -4.71
C HIS A 77 -9.57 0.49 -5.41
N SER A 78 -9.96 0.82 -6.65
CA SER A 78 -9.35 1.94 -7.37
C SER A 78 -9.62 3.28 -6.66
N LYS A 79 -10.83 3.48 -6.12
CA LYS A 79 -11.23 4.66 -5.33
C LYS A 79 -10.47 4.72 -4.00
N ASP A 80 -10.38 3.59 -3.29
CA ASP A 80 -9.67 3.51 -2.00
C ASP A 80 -8.18 3.81 -2.18
N LEU A 81 -7.58 3.26 -3.23
CA LEU A 81 -6.19 3.56 -3.60
C LEU A 81 -6.00 5.04 -3.96
N GLN A 82 -6.94 5.61 -4.72
CA GLN A 82 -6.94 7.04 -5.03
C GLN A 82 -7.01 7.89 -3.77
N LYS A 83 -7.90 7.56 -2.84
CA LYS A 83 -8.05 8.26 -1.57
C LYS A 83 -6.74 8.21 -0.77
N ARG A 84 -6.09 7.05 -0.70
CA ARG A 84 -4.77 6.91 -0.05
C ARG A 84 -3.69 7.77 -0.72
N ILE A 85 -3.69 7.85 -2.06
CA ILE A 85 -2.79 8.77 -2.79
C ILE A 85 -3.08 10.22 -2.42
N GLU A 86 -4.35 10.62 -2.41
CA GLU A 86 -4.79 11.97 -2.09
C GLU A 86 -4.42 12.34 -0.66
N GLU A 87 -4.69 11.47 0.31
CA GLU A 87 -4.27 11.64 1.71
C GLU A 87 -2.75 11.79 1.83
N ALA A 88 -1.96 10.95 1.16
CA ALA A 88 -0.50 11.07 1.15
C ALA A 88 -0.02 12.39 0.52
N VAL A 89 -0.75 12.90 -0.48
CA VAL A 89 -0.49 14.19 -1.14
C VAL A 89 -0.92 15.38 -0.26
N GLU A 90 -2.03 15.28 0.45
CA GLU A 90 -2.52 16.35 1.32
C GLU A 90 -1.68 16.46 2.60
N ASN A 91 -1.33 15.31 3.19
CA ASN A 91 -0.53 15.25 4.40
C ASN A 91 0.88 15.83 4.20
N ARG A 92 1.36 15.95 2.95
CA ARG A 92 2.71 16.43 2.58
C ARG A 92 3.90 15.69 3.21
N LYS A 93 3.69 14.84 4.22
CA LYS A 93 4.74 14.10 4.93
C LYS A 93 5.51 13.15 4.01
N ALA A 94 4.81 12.44 3.11
CA ALA A 94 5.43 11.61 2.07
C ALA A 94 6.05 12.45 0.93
N LEU A 95 5.42 13.58 0.57
CA LEU A 95 5.85 14.49 -0.50
C LEU A 95 7.09 15.33 -0.21
N LEU A 96 7.47 15.49 1.05
CA LEU A 96 8.63 16.33 1.35
C LEU A 96 9.92 15.69 0.80
N ALA A 97 9.98 14.34 0.68
CA ALA A 97 11.20 13.54 0.41
C ALA A 97 11.78 13.67 -1.00
N TYR A 98 10.95 13.86 -2.03
CA TYR A 98 11.40 13.69 -3.40
C TYR A 98 10.52 14.47 -4.38
N ASN A 99 10.99 15.63 -4.87
CA ASN A 99 10.25 16.48 -5.82
C ASN A 99 9.74 15.74 -7.07
N LYS A 100 10.44 14.68 -7.51
CA LYS A 100 10.03 13.84 -8.64
C LYS A 100 8.91 12.85 -8.24
N ALA A 101 8.81 12.42 -6.98
CA ALA A 101 7.63 11.68 -6.52
C ALA A 101 6.40 12.59 -6.47
N ASN A 102 6.57 13.88 -6.16
CA ASN A 102 5.45 14.84 -6.09
C ASN A 102 4.80 15.03 -7.46
N SER A 103 5.62 15.28 -8.49
CA SER A 103 5.10 15.40 -9.85
C SER A 103 4.50 14.09 -10.37
N LEU A 104 5.00 12.94 -9.92
CA LEU A 104 4.42 11.63 -10.24
C LEU A 104 3.09 11.39 -9.51
N LEU A 105 3.00 11.74 -8.22
CA LEU A 105 1.79 11.63 -7.39
C LEU A 105 0.68 12.53 -7.91
N GLU A 106 0.96 13.82 -8.11
CA GLU A 106 0.00 14.78 -8.67
C GLU A 106 -0.49 14.35 -10.06
N ARG A 107 0.42 13.81 -10.88
CA ARG A 107 0.06 13.24 -12.18
C ARG A 107 -0.87 12.03 -12.02
N CYS A 108 -0.55 11.08 -11.13
CA CYS A 108 -1.40 9.91 -10.89
C CYS A 108 -2.78 10.30 -10.35
N THR A 109 -2.86 11.21 -9.39
CA THR A 109 -4.13 11.75 -8.89
C THR A 109 -4.95 12.39 -10.01
N GLY A 110 -4.32 13.23 -10.84
CA GLY A 110 -4.99 13.85 -11.98
C GLY A 110 -5.49 12.84 -13.02
N GLU A 111 -4.72 11.78 -13.26
CA GLU A 111 -5.08 10.68 -14.15
C GLU A 111 -6.28 9.88 -13.63
N ILE A 112 -6.31 9.55 -12.34
CA ILE A 112 -7.44 8.82 -11.74
C ILE A 112 -8.70 9.70 -11.74
N LYS A 113 -8.60 10.98 -11.38
CA LYS A 113 -9.73 11.94 -11.44
C LYS A 113 -10.32 12.06 -12.85
N HIS A 114 -9.48 11.98 -13.88
CA HIS A 114 -9.94 11.98 -15.26
C HIS A 114 -10.73 10.71 -15.66
N PHE A 115 -10.56 9.61 -14.92
CA PHE A 115 -11.22 8.34 -15.17
C PHE A 115 -12.62 8.22 -14.55
N VAL A 116 -12.91 8.93 -13.45
CA VAL A 116 -14.20 8.89 -12.76
C VAL A 116 -15.42 9.03 -13.70
N PRO A 117 -15.42 9.94 -14.69
CA PRO A 117 -16.56 10.06 -15.62
C PRO A 117 -16.75 8.85 -16.55
N LEU A 118 -15.75 7.96 -16.68
CA LEU A 118 -15.77 6.78 -17.55
C LEU A 118 -16.28 5.51 -16.84
N TYR A 119 -16.68 5.59 -15.56
CA TYR A 119 -17.14 4.42 -14.82
C TYR A 119 -18.34 3.70 -15.45
N HIS A 120 -19.24 4.43 -16.10
CA HIS A 120 -20.37 3.82 -16.83
C HIS A 120 -19.91 2.93 -18.01
N ILE A 121 -18.84 3.32 -18.71
CA ILE A 121 -18.24 2.52 -19.79
C ILE A 121 -17.52 1.30 -19.22
N ALA A 122 -16.83 1.49 -18.09
CA ALA A 122 -16.09 0.44 -17.43
C ALA A 122 -17.01 -0.62 -16.78
N ARG A 123 -18.22 -0.25 -16.32
CA ARG A 123 -19.28 -1.19 -15.91
C ARG A 123 -19.71 -2.11 -17.06
N ALA A 124 -19.79 -1.58 -18.28
CA ALA A 124 -20.16 -2.37 -19.46
C ALA A 124 -19.00 -3.25 -19.98
N ASN A 125 -17.76 -2.96 -19.56
CA ASN A 125 -16.56 -3.61 -20.07
C ASN A 125 -15.59 -4.00 -18.93
N PRO A 126 -15.70 -5.23 -18.40
CA PRO A 126 -14.84 -5.72 -17.32
C PRO A 126 -13.35 -5.65 -17.62
N LEU A 127 -12.95 -5.92 -18.89
CA LEU A 127 -11.55 -5.83 -19.33
C LEU A 127 -10.99 -4.43 -19.07
N PHE A 128 -11.72 -3.40 -19.52
CA PHE A 128 -11.32 -2.02 -19.32
C PHE A 128 -11.24 -1.65 -17.84
N ALA A 129 -12.24 -2.05 -17.05
CA ALA A 129 -12.29 -1.71 -15.63
C ALA A 129 -11.08 -2.22 -14.84
N GLY A 130 -10.75 -3.50 -14.96
CA GLY A 130 -9.63 -4.01 -14.16
C GLY A 130 -8.26 -3.71 -14.76
N LEU A 131 -8.14 -3.40 -16.05
CA LEU A 131 -6.89 -2.84 -16.58
C LEU A 131 -6.60 -1.47 -15.99
N THR A 132 -7.63 -0.64 -15.83
CA THR A 132 -7.50 0.63 -15.12
C THR A 132 -7.10 0.41 -13.67
N ALA A 133 -7.75 -0.51 -12.95
CA ALA A 133 -7.41 -0.81 -11.56
C ALA A 133 -5.97 -1.31 -11.41
N LEU A 134 -5.56 -2.28 -12.22
CA LEU A 134 -4.19 -2.80 -12.23
C LEU A 134 -3.17 -1.70 -12.55
N ASN A 135 -3.53 -0.78 -13.44
CA ASN A 135 -2.66 0.34 -13.76
C ASN A 135 -2.45 1.27 -12.57
N HIS A 136 -3.54 1.70 -11.93
CA HIS A 136 -3.48 2.56 -10.74
C HIS A 136 -2.68 1.87 -9.64
N GLN A 137 -2.84 0.55 -9.47
CA GLN A 137 -2.06 -0.25 -8.54
C GLN A 137 -0.56 -0.18 -8.85
N PHE A 138 -0.14 -0.43 -10.08
CA PHE A 138 1.29 -0.32 -10.44
C PHE A 138 1.84 1.09 -10.27
N GLN A 139 1.05 2.13 -10.54
CA GLN A 139 1.47 3.51 -10.34
C GLN A 139 1.70 3.81 -8.86
N TYR A 140 0.73 3.42 -8.03
CA TYR A 140 0.82 3.57 -6.59
C TYR A 140 2.06 2.89 -6.02
N LEU A 141 2.22 1.59 -6.31
CA LEU A 141 3.34 0.79 -5.79
C LEU A 141 4.69 1.29 -6.29
N HIS A 142 4.76 1.72 -7.56
CA HIS A 142 5.99 2.28 -8.10
C HIS A 142 6.40 3.53 -7.33
N ILE A 143 5.45 4.46 -7.13
CA ILE A 143 5.70 5.68 -6.35
C ILE A 143 6.06 5.33 -4.90
N ALA A 144 5.30 4.42 -4.28
CA ALA A 144 5.52 4.01 -2.90
C ALA A 144 6.93 3.47 -2.70
N ASN A 145 7.40 2.64 -3.64
CA ASN A 145 8.76 2.13 -3.65
C ASN A 145 9.80 3.24 -3.82
N GLU A 146 9.63 4.14 -4.79
CA GLU A 146 10.56 5.27 -5.00
C GLU A 146 10.65 6.18 -3.76
N VAL A 147 9.51 6.50 -3.13
CA VAL A 147 9.47 7.34 -1.92
C VAL A 147 10.15 6.66 -0.75
N LEU A 148 9.83 5.39 -0.49
CA LEU A 148 10.37 4.63 0.63
C LEU A 148 11.90 4.59 0.58
N PHE A 149 12.49 4.30 -0.59
CA PHE A 149 13.94 4.18 -0.77
C PHE A 149 14.66 5.50 -1.07
N ALA A 150 13.92 6.55 -1.45
CA ALA A 150 14.46 7.90 -1.43
C ALA A 150 14.76 8.37 0.01
N THR A 151 14.04 7.82 1.00
CA THR A 151 14.37 8.01 2.41
C THR A 151 15.21 6.84 2.93
N SER A 152 16.16 7.12 3.79
CA SER A 152 16.97 6.11 4.47
C SER A 152 16.27 5.50 5.70
N LYS A 153 15.03 5.93 6.01
CA LYS A 153 14.31 5.55 7.22
C LYS A 153 14.01 4.06 7.32
N LEU A 154 13.58 3.41 6.22
CA LEU A 154 13.33 1.97 6.24
C LEU A 154 14.60 1.19 6.59
N ARG A 155 15.74 1.62 6.04
CA ARG A 155 17.04 1.01 6.32
C ARG A 155 17.41 1.15 7.80
N ALA A 156 17.37 2.39 8.29
CA ALA A 156 17.69 2.71 9.66
C ALA A 156 16.78 1.97 10.65
N PHE A 157 15.47 2.00 10.41
CA PHE A 157 14.50 1.25 11.19
C PHE A 157 14.76 -0.26 11.14
N GLY A 158 15.02 -0.82 9.96
CA GLY A 158 15.27 -2.27 9.84
C GLY A 158 16.49 -2.74 10.62
N HIS A 159 17.57 -1.96 10.63
CA HIS A 159 18.74 -2.25 11.47
C HIS A 159 18.42 -2.14 12.97
N LEU A 160 17.75 -1.06 13.39
CA LEU A 160 17.40 -0.84 14.79
C LEU A 160 16.42 -1.91 15.30
N TYR A 161 15.37 -2.19 14.55
CA TYR A 161 14.37 -3.20 14.85
C TYR A 161 15.01 -4.59 14.95
N ASN A 162 15.84 -4.97 13.97
CA ASN A 162 16.52 -6.27 14.00
C ASN A 162 17.42 -6.43 15.23
N ALA A 163 18.19 -5.40 15.59
CA ALA A 163 19.03 -5.43 16.77
C ALA A 163 18.21 -5.56 18.06
N LEU A 164 17.14 -4.77 18.22
CA LEU A 164 16.27 -4.85 19.40
C LEU A 164 15.58 -6.21 19.55
N VAL A 165 15.18 -6.85 18.44
CA VAL A 165 14.61 -8.20 18.46
C VAL A 165 15.67 -9.25 18.83
N GLN A 166 16.88 -9.17 18.26
CA GLN A 166 17.96 -10.11 18.56
C GLN A 166 18.43 -10.01 20.03
N GLU A 167 18.46 -8.80 20.58
CA GLU A 167 18.79 -8.56 21.99
C GLU A 167 17.62 -8.82 22.95
N GLY A 168 16.44 -9.23 22.45
CA GLY A 168 15.28 -9.58 23.27
C GLY A 168 14.53 -8.39 23.88
N HIS A 169 14.76 -7.17 23.40
CA HIS A 169 14.02 -5.97 23.83
C HIS A 169 12.67 -5.81 23.12
N LEU A 170 12.51 -6.42 21.95
CA LEU A 170 11.28 -6.39 21.16
C LEU A 170 10.85 -7.81 20.77
N GLU A 171 9.54 -8.04 20.76
CA GLU A 171 8.98 -9.23 20.16
C GLU A 171 9.05 -9.15 18.62
N ARG A 172 9.22 -10.32 18.02
CA ARG A 172 9.29 -10.46 16.57
C ARG A 172 7.90 -10.26 15.96
N ASN A 173 7.80 -9.35 15.01
CA ASN A 173 6.58 -9.01 14.29
C ASN A 173 6.68 -9.58 12.85
N PRO A 174 5.83 -10.55 12.48
CA PRO A 174 5.89 -11.21 11.17
C PRO A 174 5.82 -10.24 9.98
N PHE A 175 5.08 -9.13 10.12
CA PHE A 175 4.95 -8.14 9.05
C PHE A 175 6.31 -7.59 8.60
N PHE A 176 7.20 -7.26 9.54
CA PHE A 176 8.51 -6.71 9.19
C PHE A 176 9.42 -7.78 8.57
N ASP A 177 9.27 -9.04 8.98
CA ASP A 177 10.00 -10.13 8.34
C ASP A 177 9.59 -10.29 6.88
N ASP A 178 8.30 -10.27 6.58
CA ASP A 178 7.80 -10.33 5.20
C ASP A 178 8.31 -9.16 4.36
N VAL A 179 8.40 -7.95 4.95
CA VAL A 179 9.00 -6.78 4.29
C VAL A 179 10.48 -7.03 4.01
N TYR A 180 11.24 -7.57 4.96
CA TYR A 180 12.67 -7.82 4.80
C TYR A 180 12.99 -9.02 3.91
N ASP A 181 12.08 -9.98 3.73
CA ASP A 181 12.26 -11.07 2.77
C ASP A 181 12.27 -10.55 1.33
N VAL A 182 11.52 -9.48 1.05
CA VAL A 182 11.49 -8.83 -0.27
C VAL A 182 12.56 -7.76 -0.41
N TYR A 183 12.71 -6.91 0.61
CA TYR A 183 13.55 -5.71 0.54
C TYR A 183 14.89 -5.83 1.29
N GLY A 184 15.21 -7.02 1.80
CA GLY A 184 16.34 -7.25 2.69
C GLY A 184 17.68 -6.86 2.11
N GLN A 185 17.90 -7.04 0.81
CA GLN A 185 19.16 -6.65 0.15
C GLN A 185 19.39 -5.13 0.15
N GLU A 186 18.32 -4.34 0.22
CA GLU A 186 18.40 -2.87 0.24
C GLU A 186 18.48 -2.28 1.64
N VAL A 187 17.94 -3.03 2.61
CA VAL A 187 17.96 -2.70 4.03
C VAL A 187 19.27 -3.14 4.67
N PHE A 188 19.74 -4.36 4.37
CA PHE A 188 20.91 -4.96 5.01
C PHE A 188 22.01 -5.28 3.99
N ALA A 189 23.19 -4.73 4.20
CA ALA A 189 24.40 -5.07 3.46
C ALA A 189 25.52 -5.54 4.43
N PRO A 190 26.14 -6.70 4.21
CA PRO A 190 25.94 -7.62 3.08
C PRO A 190 24.69 -8.51 3.20
N SER A 191 24.15 -8.72 4.40
CA SER A 191 22.91 -9.45 4.64
C SER A 191 22.36 -9.18 6.04
N ARG A 192 21.10 -9.54 6.30
CA ARG A 192 20.48 -9.45 7.64
C ARG A 192 21.23 -10.28 8.68
N ALA A 193 21.76 -11.45 8.28
CA ALA A 193 22.51 -12.34 9.15
C ALA A 193 23.88 -11.78 9.59
N ALA A 194 24.41 -10.77 8.90
CA ALA A 194 25.65 -10.10 9.30
C ALA A 194 25.44 -9.05 10.40
N ALA A 195 24.19 -8.61 10.62
CA ALA A 195 23.85 -7.71 11.71
C ALA A 195 23.68 -8.53 12.99
N ILE A 196 24.78 -8.68 13.74
CA ILE A 196 24.88 -9.41 15.00
C ILE A 196 25.40 -8.50 16.11
N HIS A 197 25.25 -8.94 17.36
CA HIS A 197 25.78 -8.27 18.54
C HIS A 197 27.26 -7.86 18.37
N GLY A 198 27.58 -6.60 18.70
CA GLY A 198 28.91 -6.00 18.54
C GLY A 198 29.25 -5.54 17.11
N ALA A 199 28.36 -5.76 16.14
CA ALA A 199 28.56 -5.37 14.75
C ALA A 199 27.34 -4.66 14.12
N TYR A 200 26.30 -4.33 14.90
CA TYR A 200 25.09 -3.68 14.40
C TYR A 200 25.39 -2.32 13.77
N TYR A 201 26.13 -1.44 14.45
CA TYR A 201 26.46 -0.11 13.92
C TYR A 201 27.37 -0.21 12.70
N ARG A 202 28.37 -1.10 12.75
CA ARG A 202 29.26 -1.36 11.61
C ARG A 202 28.48 -1.79 10.38
N THR A 203 27.56 -2.74 10.53
CA THR A 203 26.74 -3.27 9.43
C THR A 203 25.78 -2.21 8.90
N TYR A 204 25.20 -1.39 9.78
CA TYR A 204 24.39 -0.25 9.38
C TYR A 204 25.19 0.78 8.56
N LEU A 205 26.42 1.14 8.97
CA LEU A 205 27.27 2.06 8.22
C LEU A 205 27.61 1.54 6.82
N ILE A 206 27.90 0.23 6.69
CA ILE A 206 28.10 -0.44 5.40
C ILE A 206 26.85 -0.32 4.53
N SER A 207 25.68 -0.59 5.11
CA SER A 207 24.37 -0.52 4.44
C SER A 207 23.99 0.91 4.04
N SER A 208 24.46 1.90 4.80
CA SER A 208 24.39 3.32 4.46
C SER A 208 25.43 3.77 3.45
N ASN A 209 26.17 2.83 2.86
CA ASN A 209 27.16 3.04 1.80
C ASN A 209 28.40 3.82 2.24
N LEU A 210 28.70 3.89 3.54
CA LEU A 210 29.98 4.41 3.99
C LEU A 210 31.10 3.54 3.43
N ARG A 211 32.16 4.15 2.87
CA ARG A 211 33.28 3.37 2.34
C ARG A 211 33.94 2.59 3.47
N VAL A 212 34.24 1.31 3.22
CA VAL A 212 34.75 0.37 4.23
C VAL A 212 36.02 0.86 4.92
N ASN A 213 36.92 1.53 4.18
CA ASN A 213 38.14 2.10 4.73
C ASN A 213 37.92 3.27 5.69
N LEU A 214 36.74 3.91 5.67
CA LEU A 214 36.36 5.01 6.55
C LEU A 214 35.59 4.55 7.80
N ILE A 215 35.13 3.31 7.83
CA ILE A 215 34.48 2.76 9.03
C ILE A 215 35.44 2.79 10.21
N GLU A 216 36.69 2.34 10.01
CA GLU A 216 37.70 2.38 11.07
C GLU A 216 38.02 3.80 11.54
N ALA A 217 37.92 4.79 10.66
CA ALA A 217 38.07 6.20 11.02
C ALA A 217 36.95 6.67 11.97
N VAL A 218 35.70 6.23 11.76
CA VAL A 218 34.58 6.47 12.69
C VAL A 218 34.88 5.90 14.07
N TYR A 219 35.38 4.67 14.14
CA TYR A 219 35.71 4.04 15.43
C TYR A 219 36.93 4.68 16.11
N ARG A 220 37.86 5.27 15.36
CA ARG A 220 38.95 6.09 15.92
C ARG A 220 38.53 7.51 16.30
N GLY A 221 37.31 7.93 15.96
CA GLY A 221 36.80 9.27 16.23
C GLY A 221 37.41 10.35 15.31
N GLU A 222 37.87 9.97 14.14
CA GLU A 222 38.42 10.88 13.14
C GLU A 222 37.30 11.63 12.40
N GLU A 223 37.58 12.86 11.96
CA GLU A 223 36.66 13.59 11.10
C GLU A 223 36.53 12.90 9.74
N LEU A 224 35.29 12.68 9.30
CA LEU A 224 35.02 12.11 7.98
C LEU A 224 35.20 13.19 6.89
N PRO A 225 35.70 12.80 5.71
CA PRO A 225 35.74 13.71 4.56
C PRO A 225 34.32 14.09 4.12
N ALA A 226 34.23 15.02 3.17
CA ALA A 226 32.95 15.48 2.65
C ALA A 226 32.05 14.30 2.20
N PRO A 227 30.71 14.39 2.33
CA PRO A 227 29.81 13.27 2.05
C PRO A 227 29.98 12.62 0.66
N SER A 228 30.30 13.41 -0.36
CA SER A 228 30.56 12.91 -1.73
C SER A 228 31.79 12.00 -1.84
N GLU A 229 32.75 12.16 -0.93
CA GLU A 229 33.96 11.35 -0.84
C GLU A 229 33.79 10.18 0.13
N ALA A 230 33.05 10.42 1.22
CA ALA A 230 32.84 9.42 2.28
C ALA A 230 31.92 8.27 1.85
N TYR A 231 30.87 8.56 1.07
CA TYR A 231 29.85 7.59 0.71
C TYR A 231 29.99 7.09 -0.73
N LYS A 232 29.69 5.81 -0.96
CA LYS A 232 29.57 5.25 -2.32
C LYS A 232 28.23 5.69 -2.93
N LYS A 233 28.24 5.96 -4.24
CA LYS A 233 26.98 6.15 -4.97
C LYS A 233 26.19 4.85 -4.98
N LYS A 234 24.96 4.90 -4.47
CA LYS A 234 24.05 3.75 -4.47
C LYS A 234 23.39 3.62 -5.85
N LYS A 235 23.26 2.39 -6.35
CA LYS A 235 22.34 2.11 -7.46
C LYS A 235 20.92 2.38 -6.96
N ALA A 236 20.11 3.08 -7.74
CA ALA A 236 18.71 3.26 -7.40
C ALA A 236 18.01 1.89 -7.39
N PHE A 237 17.19 1.66 -6.37
CA PHE A 237 16.40 0.45 -6.23
C PHE A 237 14.97 0.72 -6.64
N HIS A 238 14.49 -0.07 -7.58
CA HIS A 238 13.23 0.16 -8.27
C HIS A 238 12.29 -1.01 -8.06
N LEU A 239 10.99 -0.77 -8.23
CA LEU A 239 9.98 -1.84 -8.17
C LEU A 239 10.27 -2.96 -9.18
N SER A 240 10.94 -2.64 -10.30
CA SER A 240 11.39 -3.62 -11.28
C SER A 240 12.42 -4.61 -10.74
N ASP A 241 13.15 -4.29 -9.67
CA ASP A 241 14.11 -5.21 -9.07
C ASP A 241 13.40 -6.31 -8.25
N VAL A 242 12.13 -6.13 -7.87
CA VAL A 242 11.37 -7.08 -7.01
C VAL A 242 10.08 -7.63 -7.61
N SER A 243 9.46 -6.94 -8.58
CA SER A 243 8.23 -7.41 -9.24
C SER A 243 8.48 -7.83 -10.69
N GLU A 244 8.35 -9.12 -10.94
CA GLU A 244 8.43 -9.73 -12.25
C GLU A 244 7.22 -9.34 -13.11
N ILE A 245 6.03 -9.27 -12.51
CA ILE A 245 4.83 -8.82 -13.20
C ILE A 245 4.91 -7.36 -13.62
N PHE A 246 5.46 -6.50 -12.77
CA PHE A 246 5.70 -5.11 -13.13
C PHE A 246 6.67 -5.03 -14.32
N ARG A 247 7.78 -5.77 -14.28
CA ARG A 247 8.73 -5.83 -15.41
C ARG A 247 8.07 -6.31 -16.70
N LEU A 248 7.29 -7.39 -16.66
CA LEU A 248 6.57 -7.89 -17.83
C LEU A 248 5.56 -6.85 -18.35
N SER A 249 4.74 -6.28 -17.46
CA SER A 249 3.61 -5.42 -17.84
C SER A 249 4.02 -4.01 -18.24
N ARG A 250 5.09 -3.46 -17.66
CA ARG A 250 5.55 -2.08 -17.89
C ARG A 250 6.79 -1.97 -18.75
N LEU A 251 7.71 -2.93 -18.60
CA LEU A 251 9.00 -2.91 -19.30
C LEU A 251 9.04 -3.91 -20.46
N ASN A 252 7.98 -4.71 -20.66
CA ASN A 252 7.91 -5.77 -21.67
C ASN A 252 9.08 -6.76 -21.55
N ASP A 253 9.55 -6.97 -20.32
CA ASP A 253 10.60 -7.92 -20.01
C ASP A 253 10.01 -9.34 -20.03
N LYS A 254 10.42 -10.12 -21.03
CA LYS A 254 9.93 -11.48 -21.29
C LYS A 254 10.82 -12.55 -20.67
N SER A 255 11.87 -12.18 -19.93
CA SER A 255 12.81 -13.13 -19.32
C SER A 255 12.16 -14.14 -18.37
N ILE A 256 10.98 -13.80 -17.85
CA ILE A 256 10.21 -14.63 -16.91
C ILE A 256 9.42 -15.74 -17.61
N LEU A 257 9.29 -15.67 -18.94
CA LEU A 257 8.48 -16.59 -19.74
C LEU A 257 9.34 -17.80 -20.12
N LYS A 258 9.27 -18.87 -19.33
CA LYS A 258 10.11 -20.07 -19.49
C LYS A 258 9.39 -21.27 -20.10
N GLY A 259 8.06 -21.22 -20.21
CA GLY A 259 7.24 -22.31 -20.76
C GLY A 259 7.51 -22.62 -22.24
N GLY A 260 7.42 -23.90 -22.62
CA GLY A 260 7.61 -24.35 -24.01
C GLY A 260 6.39 -24.14 -24.91
N SER A 261 5.21 -23.89 -24.32
CA SER A 261 3.98 -23.58 -25.04
C SER A 261 3.33 -22.30 -24.51
N TRP A 262 2.45 -21.70 -25.32
CA TRP A 262 1.67 -20.53 -24.92
C TRP A 262 0.80 -20.79 -23.69
N LYS A 263 0.19 -21.97 -23.58
CA LYS A 263 -0.64 -22.32 -22.42
C LYS A 263 0.18 -22.27 -21.14
N ASP A 264 1.37 -22.88 -21.15
CA ASP A 264 2.23 -22.95 -19.98
C ASP A 264 2.73 -21.56 -19.58
N MET A 265 3.15 -20.73 -20.55
CA MET A 265 3.55 -19.35 -20.27
C MET A 265 2.43 -18.52 -19.63
N LEU A 266 1.18 -18.73 -20.06
CA LEU A 266 0.03 -18.00 -19.52
C LEU A 266 -0.32 -18.46 -18.10
N GLU A 267 -0.15 -19.75 -17.81
CA GLU A 267 -0.32 -20.31 -16.47
C GLU A 267 0.78 -19.82 -15.52
N ASP A 268 2.03 -19.78 -15.97
CA ASP A 268 3.17 -19.23 -15.21
C ASP A 268 2.92 -17.77 -14.81
N VAL A 269 2.49 -16.93 -15.76
CA VAL A 269 2.19 -15.52 -15.48
C VAL A 269 1.00 -15.37 -14.53
N ALA A 270 -0.03 -16.21 -14.65
CA ALA A 270 -1.15 -16.21 -13.73
C ALA A 270 -0.73 -16.54 -12.30
N ASN A 271 0.06 -17.60 -12.12
CA ASN A 271 0.55 -18.04 -10.81
C ASN A 271 1.47 -16.98 -10.20
N LEU A 272 2.31 -16.36 -11.02
CA LEU A 272 3.19 -15.28 -10.60
C LEU A 272 2.40 -14.04 -10.12
N CYS A 273 1.34 -13.64 -10.81
CA CYS A 273 0.43 -12.58 -10.35
C CYS A 273 -0.17 -12.90 -8.99
N SER A 274 -0.74 -14.09 -8.82
CA SER A 274 -1.32 -14.52 -7.54
C SER A 274 -0.27 -14.52 -6.43
N ARG A 275 0.92 -15.04 -6.69
CA ARG A 275 2.04 -15.04 -5.76
C ARG A 275 2.43 -13.63 -5.34
N GLU A 276 2.62 -12.71 -6.28
CA GLU A 276 3.01 -11.33 -5.98
C GLU A 276 1.94 -10.51 -5.23
N LEU A 277 0.66 -10.88 -5.38
CA LEU A 277 -0.47 -10.21 -4.71
C LEU A 277 -0.77 -10.76 -3.32
N PHE A 278 -0.67 -12.08 -3.14
CA PHE A 278 -1.19 -12.78 -1.95
C PHE A 278 -0.14 -13.55 -1.16
N GLU A 279 0.94 -14.02 -1.78
CA GLU A 279 1.98 -14.79 -1.09
C GLU A 279 3.17 -13.89 -0.72
N THR A 280 3.89 -13.37 -1.72
CA THR A 280 5.03 -12.47 -1.47
C THR A 280 4.59 -11.03 -1.21
N ARG A 281 3.33 -10.71 -1.52
CA ARG A 281 2.66 -9.42 -1.27
C ARG A 281 3.40 -8.19 -1.84
N VAL A 282 4.34 -8.37 -2.76
CA VAL A 282 5.12 -7.28 -3.39
C VAL A 282 4.19 -6.27 -4.05
N LEU A 283 3.10 -6.75 -4.66
CA LEU A 283 2.11 -5.92 -5.35
C LEU A 283 0.94 -5.47 -4.48
N SER A 284 0.99 -5.72 -3.18
CA SER A 284 -0.10 -5.38 -2.27
C SER A 284 0.34 -4.60 -1.04
N ARG A 285 1.64 -4.41 -0.79
CA ARG A 285 2.13 -3.62 0.35
C ARG A 285 1.92 -2.11 0.17
N ASP A 286 1.34 -1.48 1.19
CA ASP A 286 1.21 -0.03 1.31
C ASP A 286 2.49 0.57 1.92
N LEU A 287 3.51 0.73 1.06
CA LEU A 287 4.81 1.27 1.47
C LEU A 287 4.77 2.78 1.76
N LEU A 288 3.78 3.52 1.25
CA LEU A 288 3.61 4.93 1.58
C LEU A 288 3.15 5.09 3.02
N LYS A 289 2.15 4.31 3.44
CA LYS A 289 1.68 4.30 4.82
C LYS A 289 2.81 3.92 5.78
N LEU A 290 3.58 2.87 5.45
CA LEU A 290 4.77 2.51 6.23
C LEU A 290 5.77 3.67 6.32
N ASN A 291 6.07 4.35 5.22
CA ASN A 291 6.99 5.49 5.23
C ASN A 291 6.47 6.67 6.06
N GLU A 292 5.16 6.93 6.05
CA GLU A 292 4.54 7.95 6.90
C GLU A 292 4.67 7.59 8.39
N ASP A 293 4.36 6.34 8.75
CA ASP A 293 4.45 5.88 10.13
C ASP A 293 5.90 5.88 10.64
N LEU A 294 6.87 5.55 9.79
CA LEU A 294 8.29 5.74 10.09
C LEU A 294 8.67 7.22 10.22
N THR A 295 8.10 8.10 9.39
CA THR A 295 8.37 9.55 9.47
C THR A 295 7.87 10.15 10.80
N ASP A 296 6.78 9.62 11.34
CA ASP A 296 6.25 10.02 12.65
C ASP A 296 6.99 9.36 13.83
N LEU A 297 7.51 8.14 13.63
CA LEU A 297 8.25 7.39 14.66
C LEU A 297 9.59 8.05 15.03
N PHE A 298 10.39 8.44 14.03
CA PHE A 298 11.76 8.90 14.29
C PHE A 298 11.86 10.14 15.20
N PRO A 299 11.00 11.17 15.09
CA PRO A 299 10.96 12.27 16.05
C PRO A 299 10.78 11.82 17.51
N GLU A 300 9.95 10.80 17.76
CA GLU A 300 9.77 10.24 19.10
C GLU A 300 11.02 9.50 19.58
N LEU A 301 11.69 8.76 18.68
CA LEU A 301 12.96 8.11 18.97
C LEU A 301 14.07 9.12 19.29
N VAL A 302 14.17 10.23 18.55
CA VAL A 302 15.09 11.35 18.85
C VAL A 302 14.82 11.90 20.24
N ARG A 303 13.54 12.03 20.61
CA ARG A 303 13.13 12.54 21.93
C ARG A 303 13.55 11.61 23.06
N VAL A 304 13.28 10.30 22.93
CA VAL A 304 13.65 9.27 23.92
C VAL A 304 15.17 9.19 24.08
N LEU A 305 15.90 9.25 22.98
CA LEU A 305 17.36 9.22 23.00
C LEU A 305 18.00 10.50 23.53
N GLY A 306 17.23 11.58 23.74
CA GLY A 306 17.77 12.88 24.13
C GLY A 306 18.74 13.42 23.08
N GLN A 307 18.38 13.36 21.80
CA GLN A 307 19.23 13.76 20.66
C GLN A 307 18.70 15.00 19.91
N GLN A 308 17.88 15.83 20.56
CA GLN A 308 17.30 17.05 19.99
C GLN A 308 18.38 18.07 19.57
N ASP A 309 19.46 18.18 20.35
CA ASP A 309 20.57 19.08 20.02
C ASP A 309 21.34 18.59 18.78
N CYS A 310 21.56 17.28 18.67
CA CYS A 310 22.16 16.66 17.49
C CYS A 310 21.29 16.89 16.25
N PHE A 311 19.98 16.64 16.37
CA PHE A 311 19.00 16.88 15.32
C PHE A 311 19.02 18.34 14.85
N SER A 312 18.95 19.29 15.80
CA SER A 312 18.92 20.72 15.49
C SER A 312 20.22 21.18 14.81
N ASN A 313 21.37 20.74 15.33
CA ASN A 313 22.67 21.03 14.73
C ASN A 313 22.77 20.54 13.27
N ILE A 314 22.29 19.33 12.98
CA ILE A 314 22.27 18.82 11.60
C ILE A 314 21.30 19.63 10.73
N MET A 315 20.15 20.05 11.27
CA MET A 315 19.18 20.86 10.55
C MET A 315 19.70 22.26 10.20
N ASP A 316 20.50 22.85 11.08
CA ASP A 316 21.10 24.18 10.88
C ASP A 316 22.24 24.16 9.85
N ASN A 317 22.92 23.02 9.71
CA ASN A 317 24.07 22.86 8.81
C ASN A 317 23.70 22.21 7.48
N SER A 318 23.53 23.05 6.45
CA SER A 318 23.25 22.61 5.09
C SER A 318 24.48 22.10 4.35
N VAL A 319 24.35 20.98 3.65
CA VAL A 319 25.34 20.57 2.63
C VAL A 319 24.98 21.21 1.29
N ALA A 320 25.99 21.60 0.49
CA ALA A 320 25.78 22.19 -0.83
C ALA A 320 24.97 21.25 -1.74
N GLY A 321 23.87 21.75 -2.32
CA GLY A 321 22.97 20.97 -3.18
C GLY A 321 21.98 20.06 -2.43
N GLU A 322 22.01 20.02 -1.10
CA GLU A 322 21.09 19.25 -0.27
C GLU A 322 19.75 19.99 -0.12
N SER A 323 18.65 19.30 -0.43
CA SER A 323 17.32 19.85 -0.16
C SER A 323 17.04 19.86 1.35
N ARG A 324 16.16 20.77 1.81
CA ARG A 324 15.74 20.82 3.22
C ARG A 324 15.24 19.46 3.74
N GLN A 325 14.62 18.65 2.89
CA GLN A 325 14.12 17.35 3.31
C GLN A 325 15.18 16.26 3.35
N GLN A 326 16.12 16.25 2.40
CA GLN A 326 17.27 15.36 2.49
C GLN A 326 17.98 15.59 3.83
N ARG A 327 18.10 16.86 4.23
CA ARG A 327 18.59 17.23 5.55
C ARG A 327 17.70 16.74 6.68
N LEU A 328 16.38 16.91 6.62
CA LEU A 328 15.47 16.40 7.66
C LEU A 328 15.58 14.89 7.83
N SER A 329 15.58 14.15 6.73
CA SER A 329 15.68 12.68 6.76
C SER A 329 17.02 12.24 7.33
N ARG A 330 18.12 12.89 6.92
CA ARG A 330 19.46 12.67 7.47
C ARG A 330 19.53 13.01 8.95
N ALA A 331 18.98 14.15 9.38
CA ALA A 331 18.97 14.58 10.76
C ALA A 331 18.24 13.60 11.67
N LEU A 332 17.06 13.13 11.26
CA LEU A 332 16.29 12.13 12.00
C LEU A 332 17.04 10.80 12.09
N GLU A 333 17.54 10.29 10.96
CA GLU A 333 18.28 9.03 10.90
C GLU A 333 19.56 9.11 11.75
N GLU A 334 20.43 10.09 11.50
CA GLU A 334 21.73 10.18 12.17
C GLU A 334 21.55 10.38 13.68
N SER A 335 20.61 11.22 14.12
CA SER A 335 20.36 11.46 15.54
C SER A 335 19.93 10.20 16.29
N VAL A 336 19.17 9.32 15.65
CA VAL A 336 18.77 8.03 16.25
C VAL A 336 19.90 7.02 16.17
N MET A 337 20.37 6.74 14.95
CA MET A 337 21.24 5.61 14.66
C MET A 337 22.64 5.78 15.25
N ARG A 338 23.15 7.01 15.31
CA ARG A 338 24.45 7.31 15.89
C ARG A 338 24.50 6.99 17.39
N LYS A 339 23.38 7.08 18.11
CA LYS A 339 23.34 6.76 19.55
C LYS A 339 22.82 5.35 19.84
N ALA A 340 21.73 4.94 19.20
CA ALA A 340 21.07 3.67 19.50
C ALA A 340 21.91 2.45 19.10
N MET A 341 22.54 2.48 17.92
CA MET A 341 23.25 1.30 17.41
C MET A 341 24.52 0.98 18.21
N PRO A 342 25.42 1.93 18.51
CA PRO A 342 26.58 1.65 19.36
C PRO A 342 26.20 1.23 20.78
N LEU A 343 25.09 1.75 21.31
CA LEU A 343 24.58 1.33 22.61
C LEU A 343 24.21 -0.15 22.59
N LEU A 344 23.51 -0.60 21.54
CA LEU A 344 23.15 -2.02 21.36
C LEU A 344 24.38 -2.91 21.12
N ASP A 345 25.42 -2.40 20.45
CA ASP A 345 26.69 -3.12 20.28
C ASP A 345 27.47 -3.27 21.59
N ALA A 346 27.41 -2.28 22.48
CA ALA A 346 28.17 -2.26 23.71
C ALA A 346 27.48 -2.98 24.88
N LEU A 347 26.14 -3.04 24.88
CA LEU A 347 25.36 -3.56 26.01
C LEU A 347 25.45 -5.09 26.13
N GLN A 348 26.11 -5.58 27.18
CA GLN A 348 26.25 -7.01 27.43
C GLN A 348 25.02 -7.60 28.14
N SER A 349 24.88 -8.94 28.09
CA SER A 349 23.77 -9.67 28.71
C SER A 349 23.68 -9.45 30.24
N ASP A 350 24.82 -9.39 30.93
CA ASP A 350 24.92 -9.07 32.35
C ASP A 350 24.59 -7.59 32.66
N GLY A 351 24.43 -6.77 31.63
CA GLY A 351 24.16 -5.34 31.70
C GLY A 351 25.39 -4.47 31.69
N SER A 352 26.60 -5.03 31.73
CA SER A 352 27.83 -4.25 31.58
C SER A 352 27.92 -3.61 30.18
N ILE A 353 28.77 -2.59 30.05
CA ILE A 353 28.99 -1.90 28.77
C ILE A 353 30.42 -2.17 28.31
N ASP A 354 30.55 -2.80 27.15
CA ASP A 354 31.82 -2.91 26.45
C ASP A 354 32.15 -1.59 25.74
N ILE A 355 32.96 -0.77 26.40
CA ILE A 355 33.38 0.54 25.88
C ILE A 355 34.17 0.39 24.56
N SER A 356 34.81 -0.76 24.31
CA SER A 356 35.57 -0.97 23.08
C SER A 356 34.69 -1.09 21.84
N ALA A 357 33.41 -1.42 22.01
CA ALA A 357 32.42 -1.46 20.94
C ALA A 357 31.87 -0.06 20.57
N ILE A 358 32.15 0.98 21.38
CA ILE A 358 31.67 2.34 21.16
C ILE A 358 32.66 3.11 20.28
N PRO A 359 32.21 3.75 19.18
CA PRO A 359 33.08 4.60 18.37
C PRO A 359 33.75 5.71 19.19
N GLY A 360 35.04 5.96 18.97
CA GLY A 360 35.90 6.82 19.79
C GLY A 360 35.37 8.25 20.00
N ALA A 361 34.76 8.86 18.98
CA ALA A 361 34.12 10.18 19.11
C ALA A 361 32.90 10.22 20.05
N MET A 362 32.36 9.06 20.43
CA MET A 362 31.18 8.90 21.28
C MET A 362 31.46 8.26 22.64
N SER A 363 32.70 7.80 22.88
CA SER A 363 33.09 7.19 24.15
C SER A 363 32.81 8.11 25.36
N ALA A 364 32.95 9.43 25.20
CA ALA A 364 32.64 10.41 26.25
C ALA A 364 31.12 10.71 26.43
N THR A 365 30.30 10.49 25.40
CA THR A 365 28.84 10.78 25.42
C THR A 365 27.99 9.54 25.75
N VAL A 366 28.51 8.34 25.51
CA VAL A 366 27.86 7.05 25.76
C VAL A 366 28.43 6.35 27.00
N ALA A 367 29.35 6.99 27.73
CA ALA A 367 29.74 6.60 29.09
C ALA A 367 28.55 6.77 30.06
N MET A 368 27.55 5.94 29.86
CA MET A 368 26.32 5.85 30.60
C MET A 368 26.46 4.68 31.58
N ASP A 369 25.81 4.80 32.73
CA ASP A 369 25.58 3.67 33.62
C ASP A 369 24.88 2.54 32.83
N ALA A 370 25.35 1.30 33.00
CA ALA A 370 24.70 0.07 32.55
C ALA A 370 23.17 0.08 32.68
N LEU A 371 22.68 0.61 33.82
CA LEU A 371 21.26 0.71 34.12
C LEU A 371 20.52 1.68 33.18
N LEU A 372 21.17 2.77 32.80
CA LEU A 372 20.64 3.76 31.86
C LEU A 372 20.61 3.20 30.43
N GLY A 373 21.60 2.38 30.04
CA GLY A 373 21.63 1.71 28.74
C GLY A 373 20.46 0.76 28.52
N LYS A 374 20.23 -0.17 29.47
CA LYS A 374 19.06 -1.08 29.44
C LYS A 374 17.74 -0.30 29.41
N LYS A 375 17.65 0.77 30.21
CA LYS A 375 16.44 1.62 30.24
C LYS A 375 16.17 2.27 28.88
N LEU A 376 17.20 2.82 28.22
CA LEU A 376 17.04 3.44 26.90
C LEU A 376 16.61 2.43 25.84
N CYS A 377 17.18 1.22 25.81
CA CYS A 377 16.75 0.18 24.87
C CYS A 377 15.28 -0.21 25.09
N SER A 378 14.84 -0.32 26.35
CA SER A 378 13.44 -0.57 26.69
C SER A 378 12.52 0.60 26.31
N GLU A 379 12.95 1.85 26.44
CA GLU A 379 12.16 3.02 26.03
C GLU A 379 12.03 3.10 24.49
N ILE A 380 13.10 2.81 23.75
CA ILE A 380 13.06 2.71 22.28
C ILE A 380 12.10 1.60 21.86
N ALA A 381 12.22 0.43 22.47
CA ALA A 381 11.32 -0.70 22.24
C ALA A 381 9.87 -0.33 22.54
N ALA A 382 9.61 0.38 23.64
CA ALA A 382 8.27 0.83 24.00
C ALA A 382 7.67 1.78 22.95
N VAL A 383 8.46 2.70 22.38
CA VAL A 383 8.01 3.59 21.28
C VAL A 383 7.67 2.79 20.02
N ILE A 384 8.53 1.85 19.64
CA ILE A 384 8.28 0.98 18.47
C ILE A 384 7.04 0.12 18.70
N ASN A 385 6.89 -0.49 19.88
CA ASN A 385 5.70 -1.26 20.23
C ASN A 385 4.46 -0.37 20.26
N ALA A 386 4.50 0.83 20.83
CA ALA A 386 3.32 1.72 20.83
C ALA A 386 2.83 2.02 19.40
N LYS A 387 3.74 2.09 18.42
CA LYS A 387 3.41 2.34 17.02
C LYS A 387 3.01 1.09 16.23
N PHE A 388 3.58 -0.08 16.55
CA PHE A 388 3.46 -1.31 15.74
C PHE A 388 3.01 -2.57 16.51
N SER A 389 2.57 -2.46 17.77
CA SER A 389 2.07 -3.58 18.61
C SER A 389 0.69 -4.13 18.18
N THR A 390 0.25 -3.79 16.98
CA THR A 390 -1.00 -4.26 16.40
C THR A 390 -0.91 -5.75 16.06
N THR A 391 -2.02 -6.48 16.21
CA THR A 391 -2.11 -7.89 15.79
C THR A 391 -1.83 -8.01 14.29
N SER A 392 -1.46 -9.21 13.83
CA SER A 392 -1.20 -9.47 12.41
C SER A 392 -2.36 -9.02 11.51
N GLU A 393 -3.60 -9.24 11.96
CA GLU A 393 -4.82 -8.82 11.25
C GLU A 393 -4.95 -7.30 11.11
N VAL A 394 -4.56 -6.54 12.13
CA VAL A 394 -4.59 -5.08 12.08
C VAL A 394 -3.44 -4.54 11.23
N CYS A 395 -2.24 -5.15 11.31
CA CYS A 395 -1.15 -4.85 10.39
C CYS A 395 -1.56 -5.11 8.93
N GLU A 396 -2.32 -6.17 8.67
CA GLU A 396 -2.86 -6.48 7.34
C GLU A 396 -3.75 -5.35 6.80
N GLN A 397 -4.63 -4.80 7.64
CA GLN A 397 -5.54 -3.71 7.25
C GLN A 397 -4.82 -2.38 7.03
N ILE A 398 -3.77 -2.11 7.82
CA ILE A 398 -3.04 -0.85 7.77
C ILE A 398 -2.06 -0.82 6.59
N TYR A 399 -1.25 -1.88 6.43
CA TYR A 399 -0.07 -1.87 5.56
C TYR A 399 -0.21 -2.67 4.28
N PHE A 400 -1.41 -3.14 3.95
CA PHE A 400 -1.70 -3.70 2.64
C PHE A 400 -2.90 -3.04 1.98
N THR A 401 -2.81 -2.94 0.66
CA THR A 401 -3.83 -2.42 -0.24
C THR A 401 -4.87 -3.48 -0.61
N TYR A 402 -4.62 -4.75 -0.28
CA TYR A 402 -5.54 -5.87 -0.46
C TYR A 402 -5.64 -6.70 0.82
N PRO A 403 -6.78 -7.34 1.10
CA PRO A 403 -6.87 -8.42 2.09
C PRO A 403 -5.90 -9.57 1.75
N ALA A 404 -5.54 -10.38 2.75
CA ALA A 404 -4.73 -11.57 2.54
C ALA A 404 -5.47 -12.68 1.75
N GLN A 405 -6.81 -12.72 1.84
CA GLN A 405 -7.61 -13.74 1.16
C GLN A 405 -8.23 -13.24 -0.14
N PRO A 406 -8.10 -13.99 -1.26
CA PRO A 406 -8.52 -13.60 -2.61
C PRO A 406 -10.05 -13.62 -2.88
N ASP A 407 -10.89 -13.78 -1.86
CA ASP A 407 -12.35 -13.88 -2.02
C ASP A 407 -13.08 -12.63 -1.51
N PHE A 408 -12.83 -11.50 -2.19
CA PHE A 408 -13.43 -10.22 -1.79
C PHE A 408 -14.93 -10.17 -2.05
N VAL A 409 -15.45 -11.00 -2.96
CA VAL A 409 -16.90 -11.07 -3.19
C VAL A 409 -17.59 -11.71 -2.00
N THR A 410 -17.10 -12.84 -1.50
CA THR A 410 -17.70 -13.45 -0.30
C THR A 410 -17.46 -12.58 0.94
N GLN A 411 -16.33 -11.87 1.05
CA GLN A 411 -16.10 -10.93 2.16
C GLN A 411 -17.05 -9.71 2.11
N GLU A 412 -17.21 -9.10 0.93
CA GLU A 412 -18.01 -7.89 0.79
C GLU A 412 -19.52 -8.16 0.75
N TYR A 413 -19.96 -9.30 0.22
CA TYR A 413 -21.38 -9.60 0.01
C TYR A 413 -21.88 -10.85 0.75
N GLY A 414 -21.01 -11.60 1.43
CA GLY A 414 -21.38 -12.85 2.10
C GLY A 414 -21.44 -14.05 1.16
N GLY A 415 -21.65 -15.24 1.75
CA GLY A 415 -21.93 -16.49 1.04
C GLY A 415 -23.43 -16.70 0.90
N PRO A 416 -23.99 -16.97 -0.30
CA PRO A 416 -25.39 -17.33 -0.42
C PRO A 416 -25.53 -18.72 0.18
N ASP A 417 -26.17 -18.79 1.33
CA ASP A 417 -26.94 -19.98 1.67
C ASP A 417 -28.41 -19.64 1.38
N PRO A 418 -28.88 -19.90 0.14
CA PRO A 418 -30.20 -19.46 -0.32
C PRO A 418 -31.36 -20.11 0.43
N ASP A 419 -31.08 -21.13 1.27
CA ASP A 419 -32.07 -21.83 2.08
C ASP A 419 -32.19 -21.27 3.52
N THR A 420 -31.40 -20.26 3.90
CA THR A 420 -31.53 -19.61 5.22
C THR A 420 -32.61 -18.53 5.20
N ARG A 421 -33.87 -18.92 5.07
CA ARG A 421 -34.97 -18.03 5.47
C ARG A 421 -34.91 -17.86 6.98
N ARG A 422 -34.73 -16.63 7.43
CA ARG A 422 -34.79 -16.27 8.83
C ARG A 422 -36.25 -16.17 9.26
N ASP A 423 -36.57 -16.71 10.42
CA ASP A 423 -37.92 -16.60 11.00
C ASP A 423 -38.28 -15.14 11.34
N ASP A 424 -37.27 -14.27 11.47
CA ASP A 424 -37.39 -12.84 11.76
C ASP A 424 -37.21 -11.91 10.54
N SER A 425 -37.17 -12.44 9.30
CA SER A 425 -36.89 -11.64 8.09
C SER A 425 -37.85 -10.45 7.89
N GLU A 426 -39.14 -10.60 8.18
CA GLU A 426 -40.12 -9.50 8.06
C GLU A 426 -39.87 -8.38 9.08
N GLN A 427 -39.52 -8.73 10.32
CA GLN A 427 -39.20 -7.74 11.36
C GLN A 427 -37.91 -6.99 11.02
N VAL A 428 -36.87 -7.73 10.62
CA VAL A 428 -35.59 -7.14 10.21
C VAL A 428 -35.78 -6.23 9.00
N PHE A 429 -36.59 -6.63 8.02
CA PHE A 429 -36.90 -5.79 6.87
C PHE A 429 -37.56 -4.46 7.26
N GLU A 430 -38.57 -4.48 8.14
CA GLU A 430 -39.25 -3.27 8.60
C GLU A 430 -38.31 -2.37 9.44
N ASP A 431 -37.43 -2.96 10.26
CA ASP A 431 -36.42 -2.21 11.00
C ASP A 431 -35.42 -1.50 10.06
N LEU A 432 -34.99 -2.15 8.98
CA LEU A 432 -34.11 -1.57 7.97
C LEU A 432 -34.82 -0.49 7.12
N MET A 433 -36.10 -0.70 6.77
CA MET A 433 -36.92 0.29 6.08
C MET A 433 -37.08 1.55 6.94
N LYS A 434 -37.37 1.37 8.23
CA LYS A 434 -37.45 2.46 9.21
C LYS A 434 -36.12 3.21 9.30
N LEU A 435 -35.00 2.50 9.40
CA LEU A 435 -33.66 3.08 9.43
C LEU A 435 -33.38 3.98 8.21
N LEU A 436 -33.77 3.54 7.00
CA LEU A 436 -33.60 4.32 5.77
C LEU A 436 -34.56 5.51 5.69
N ARG A 437 -35.80 5.38 6.18
CA ARG A 437 -36.83 6.43 6.16
C ARG A 437 -36.57 7.53 7.18
N GLU A 438 -36.08 7.17 8.36
CA GLU A 438 -35.78 8.11 9.45
C GLU A 438 -34.44 8.85 9.25
N SER A 439 -33.67 8.50 8.22
CA SER A 439 -32.42 9.16 7.91
C SER A 439 -32.62 10.35 6.98
N ASP A 440 -32.20 11.54 7.40
CA ASP A 440 -32.26 12.77 6.57
C ASP A 440 -31.04 12.94 5.64
N SER A 441 -30.12 11.96 5.63
CA SER A 441 -28.84 12.01 4.90
C SER A 441 -28.31 10.59 4.64
N PRO A 442 -27.19 10.42 3.91
CA PRO A 442 -26.51 9.12 3.87
C PRO A 442 -26.31 8.54 5.27
N LEU A 443 -26.53 7.23 5.40
CA LEU A 443 -26.48 6.53 6.68
C LEU A 443 -25.14 6.76 7.40
N SER A 444 -25.18 6.80 8.74
CA SER A 444 -23.95 6.80 9.53
C SER A 444 -23.15 5.52 9.31
N ALA A 445 -21.84 5.54 9.59
CA ALA A 445 -20.99 4.37 9.37
C ALA A 445 -21.46 3.12 10.16
N SER A 446 -22.00 3.31 11.36
CA SER A 446 -22.57 2.22 12.17
C SER A 446 -23.86 1.67 11.57
N ASP A 447 -24.75 2.55 11.11
CA ASP A 447 -26.06 2.18 10.56
C ASP A 447 -25.90 1.49 9.21
N LEU A 448 -24.99 2.00 8.37
CA LEU A 448 -24.60 1.37 7.11
C LEU A 448 -23.99 -0.01 7.35
N SER A 449 -23.14 -0.15 8.38
CA SER A 449 -22.54 -1.44 8.75
C SER A 449 -23.59 -2.44 9.23
N TYR A 450 -24.57 -1.98 10.02
CA TYR A 450 -25.70 -2.79 10.46
C TYR A 450 -26.55 -3.26 9.27
N LEU A 451 -26.97 -2.33 8.40
CA LEU A 451 -27.75 -2.63 7.20
C LEU A 451 -27.04 -3.63 6.29
N LYS A 452 -25.75 -3.41 6.00
CA LYS A 452 -24.95 -4.35 5.21
C LYS A 452 -24.83 -5.72 5.89
N ALA A 453 -24.67 -5.76 7.22
CA ALA A 453 -24.55 -7.02 7.95
C ALA A 453 -25.83 -7.85 7.90
N GLU A 454 -27.00 -7.22 8.06
CA GLU A 454 -28.28 -7.93 7.96
C GLU A 454 -28.56 -8.42 6.53
N LEU A 455 -28.29 -7.60 5.52
CA LEU A 455 -28.41 -8.01 4.11
C LEU A 455 -27.43 -9.12 3.70
N LYS A 456 -26.23 -9.17 4.29
CA LYS A 456 -25.30 -10.31 4.09
C LYS A 456 -25.81 -11.61 4.70
N LYS A 457 -26.56 -11.52 5.82
CA LYS A 457 -27.15 -12.70 6.50
C LYS A 457 -28.37 -13.24 5.77
N ASP A 458 -29.25 -12.35 5.30
CA ASP A 458 -30.41 -12.71 4.49
C ASP A 458 -30.53 -11.80 3.25
N PRO A 459 -29.94 -12.20 2.13
CA PRO A 459 -29.99 -11.41 0.91
C PRO A 459 -31.42 -11.31 0.30
N ASN A 460 -32.36 -12.18 0.71
CA ASN A 460 -33.73 -12.15 0.21
C ASN A 460 -34.50 -10.90 0.66
N LEU A 461 -34.04 -10.22 1.70
CA LEU A 461 -34.59 -8.94 2.18
C LEU A 461 -34.64 -7.88 1.07
N LEU A 462 -33.73 -7.93 0.08
CA LEU A 462 -33.74 -7.03 -1.08
C LEU A 462 -34.95 -7.21 -2.00
N GLY A 463 -35.55 -8.41 -1.99
CA GLY A 463 -36.75 -8.73 -2.78
C GLY A 463 -38.06 -8.47 -2.04
N LEU A 464 -38.01 -8.08 -0.76
CA LEU A 464 -39.19 -7.78 0.03
C LEU A 464 -39.74 -6.38 -0.29
N ILE A 465 -41.06 -6.26 -0.16
CA ILE A 465 -41.81 -5.04 -0.38
C ILE A 465 -42.64 -4.78 0.86
N SER A 466 -42.49 -3.60 1.47
CA SER A 466 -43.27 -3.23 2.64
C SER A 466 -44.75 -3.19 2.30
N SER A 467 -45.54 -3.70 3.23
CA SER A 467 -47.00 -3.65 3.16
C SER A 467 -47.54 -2.28 3.55
N ASP A 468 -46.71 -1.43 4.19
CA ASP A 468 -47.08 -0.14 4.75
C ASP A 468 -46.65 1.01 3.82
N PRO A 469 -47.61 1.78 3.25
CA PRO A 469 -47.28 2.95 2.43
C PRO A 469 -46.53 3.98 3.27
N ASP A 470 -45.59 4.68 2.63
CA ASP A 470 -44.79 5.74 3.25
C ASP A 470 -45.70 6.74 4.01
N PRO A 471 -45.52 6.93 5.33
CA PRO A 471 -46.38 7.82 6.11
C PRO A 471 -46.28 9.29 5.65
N HIS A 472 -45.26 9.63 4.87
CA HIS A 472 -45.06 10.97 4.31
C HIS A 472 -45.62 11.16 2.88
N ASP A 473 -45.93 10.07 2.16
CA ASP A 473 -46.58 10.15 0.84
C ASP A 473 -47.47 8.92 0.56
N PRO A 474 -48.78 8.99 0.87
CA PRO A 474 -49.72 7.90 0.65
C PRO A 474 -50.00 7.60 -0.84
N THR A 475 -49.39 8.34 -1.78
CA THR A 475 -49.52 8.11 -3.23
C THR A 475 -48.39 7.26 -3.83
N LYS A 476 -47.36 6.92 -3.05
CA LYS A 476 -46.30 5.99 -3.49
C LYS A 476 -46.90 4.62 -3.81
N TYR A 477 -46.68 4.14 -5.04
CA TYR A 477 -47.05 2.79 -5.45
C TYR A 477 -46.36 1.75 -4.55
N ARG A 478 -47.06 0.66 -4.20
CA ARG A 478 -46.54 -0.41 -3.33
C ARG A 478 -45.21 -1.00 -3.84
N GLU A 479 -45.03 -1.07 -5.16
CA GLU A 479 -43.79 -1.52 -5.82
C GLU A 479 -42.56 -0.63 -5.54
N LEU A 480 -42.76 0.57 -5.01
CA LEU A 480 -41.73 1.53 -4.60
C LEU A 480 -41.41 1.45 -3.09
N CYS A 481 -41.96 0.48 -2.35
CA CYS A 481 -41.70 0.31 -0.92
C CYS A 481 -40.67 -0.79 -0.66
N SER A 482 -39.50 -0.69 -1.31
CA SER A 482 -38.37 -1.61 -1.10
C SER A 482 -37.16 -0.88 -0.52
N LEU A 483 -36.26 -1.63 0.10
CA LEU A 483 -34.98 -1.08 0.60
C LEU A 483 -34.22 -0.36 -0.53
N LEU A 484 -34.24 -0.91 -1.74
CA LEU A 484 -33.55 -0.30 -2.89
C LEU A 484 -34.20 1.04 -3.28
N HIS A 485 -35.54 1.13 -3.27
CA HIS A 485 -36.21 2.39 -3.56
C HIS A 485 -35.89 3.46 -2.53
N GLU A 486 -35.89 3.12 -1.23
CA GLU A 486 -35.55 4.09 -0.19
C GLU A 486 -34.06 4.52 -0.27
N ALA A 487 -33.16 3.61 -0.66
CA ALA A 487 -31.76 3.96 -0.92
C ALA A 487 -31.55 4.84 -2.18
N VAL A 488 -32.40 4.70 -3.20
CA VAL A 488 -32.31 5.46 -4.48
C VAL A 488 -33.02 6.82 -4.41
N ALA A 489 -34.21 6.86 -3.81
CA ALA A 489 -35.15 7.98 -3.93
C ALA A 489 -35.79 8.37 -2.59
N GLY A 490 -35.43 7.69 -1.50
CA GLY A 490 -35.83 8.04 -0.14
C GLY A 490 -34.88 9.04 0.50
N SER A 491 -35.14 9.36 1.77
CA SER A 491 -34.44 10.39 2.55
C SER A 491 -32.94 10.08 2.76
N ALA A 492 -32.58 8.81 2.90
CA ALA A 492 -31.19 8.38 3.06
C ALA A 492 -30.31 8.59 1.81
N HIS A 493 -30.91 8.55 0.61
CA HIS A 493 -30.29 8.66 -0.73
C HIS A 493 -28.74 8.54 -0.77
N ASP A 494 -28.23 7.35 -1.12
CA ASP A 494 -26.79 7.09 -1.23
C ASP A 494 -26.45 6.26 -2.48
N ALA A 495 -25.74 6.88 -3.43
CA ALA A 495 -25.37 6.25 -4.70
C ALA A 495 -24.41 5.07 -4.55
N ASP A 496 -23.54 5.07 -3.54
CA ASP A 496 -22.60 3.96 -3.29
C ASP A 496 -23.35 2.79 -2.61
N LEU A 497 -24.32 3.07 -1.73
CA LEU A 497 -25.21 2.04 -1.17
C LEU A 497 -26.10 1.39 -2.24
N VAL A 498 -26.68 2.19 -3.14
CA VAL A 498 -27.48 1.70 -4.26
C VAL A 498 -26.66 0.75 -5.15
N ASP A 499 -25.44 1.16 -5.52
CA ASP A 499 -24.56 0.28 -6.32
C ASP A 499 -24.28 -1.03 -5.58
N TRP A 500 -24.00 -0.96 -4.28
CA TRP A 500 -23.76 -2.14 -3.46
C TRP A 500 -24.96 -3.11 -3.43
N MET A 501 -26.18 -2.60 -3.22
CA MET A 501 -27.41 -3.41 -3.20
C MET A 501 -27.72 -4.04 -4.55
N ILE A 502 -27.47 -3.34 -5.66
CA ILE A 502 -27.62 -3.89 -7.01
C ILE A 502 -26.66 -5.07 -7.24
N GLN A 503 -25.39 -4.93 -6.82
CA GLN A 503 -24.41 -6.01 -6.95
C GLN A 503 -24.78 -7.21 -6.07
N MET A 504 -25.28 -6.97 -4.86
CA MET A 504 -25.77 -8.03 -3.98
C MET A 504 -26.94 -8.79 -4.63
N GLY A 505 -27.93 -8.07 -5.17
CA GLY A 505 -29.05 -8.67 -5.89
C GLY A 505 -28.60 -9.52 -7.09
N ALA A 506 -27.63 -9.04 -7.86
CA ALA A 506 -27.07 -9.75 -9.01
C ALA A 506 -26.27 -11.02 -8.65
N LEU A 507 -25.87 -11.20 -7.39
CA LEU A 507 -25.16 -12.39 -6.91
C LEU A 507 -26.08 -13.52 -6.44
N ILE A 508 -27.36 -13.21 -6.20
CA ILE A 508 -28.39 -14.15 -5.72
C ILE A 508 -29.13 -14.82 -6.90
N ILE A 509 -29.14 -14.16 -8.06
CA ILE A 509 -29.67 -14.66 -9.35
C ILE A 509 -28.61 -15.50 -10.08
#